data_AF-A0A955DRQ4-F1
#
_entry.id   AF-A0A955DRQ4-F1
#
_cell.length_a   1.000
_cell.length_b   1.000
_cell.length_c   1.000
_cell.angle_alpha   90.00
_cell.angle_beta   90.00
_cell.angle_gamma   90.00
#
_symmetry.space_group_name_H-M   'P 1'
#
loop_
_entity.id
_entity.type
_entity.pdbx_description
1 polymer ?
#
loop_
_entity_poly.entity_id
_entity_poly.type
_entity_poly.pdbx_seq_one_letter_code
_entity_poly.pdbx_strand_id
1 'polypeptide(L)'
;MMHSNDLFNAQDWQNPTADTLRLAYMHGAFPMHDPDDDVIGWYTPNPRGVIPLDAFHIPKNLGRAVRRNDFEIRADTAFVAVMQHCAEQTPDRDGTWIDDRLLNAYAQLFEDGNAHSIEAWRGDALVGGLYGVHLGGAFFGESMFSRPDAGGTNASKICLVHLVR
;
A
#
# COMPACT_ATOMS: atom_id res chain seq x y z
N MET A 1 19.17 -24.85 14.95
CA MET A 1 18.22 -25.16 13.86
C MET A 1 16.85 -24.86 14.43
N MET A 2 16.31 -23.66 14.19
CA MET A 2 14.98 -23.30 14.69
C MET A 2 13.95 -24.06 13.85
N HIS A 3 13.14 -24.87 14.51
CA HIS A 3 12.03 -25.56 13.87
C HIS A 3 10.97 -24.51 13.52
N SER A 4 10.71 -24.35 12.22
CA SER A 4 9.78 -23.37 11.63
C SER A 4 8.30 -23.62 11.93
N ASN A 5 7.97 -24.60 12.79
CA ASN A 5 6.60 -25.06 13.05
C ASN A 5 5.95 -24.45 14.31
N ASP A 6 6.67 -23.64 15.10
CA ASP A 6 6.16 -23.08 16.36
C ASP A 6 5.74 -21.61 16.28
N LEU A 7 5.77 -20.98 15.10
CA LEU A 7 5.51 -19.54 14.99
C LEU A 7 4.07 -19.16 14.62
N PHE A 8 3.24 -20.05 14.05
CA PHE A 8 1.89 -19.67 13.60
C PHE A 8 0.90 -20.85 13.54
N ASN A 9 -0.35 -20.60 13.91
CA ASN A 9 -1.48 -21.48 13.62
C ASN A 9 -1.97 -21.21 12.18
N ALA A 10 -2.45 -22.23 11.46
CA ALA A 10 -3.07 -22.07 10.14
C ALA A 10 -4.23 -21.04 10.14
N GLN A 11 -4.90 -20.90 11.28
CA GLN A 11 -5.94 -19.89 11.51
C GLN A 11 -5.42 -18.45 11.37
N ASP A 12 -4.18 -18.17 11.79
CA ASP A 12 -3.59 -16.83 11.80
C ASP A 12 -3.32 -16.31 10.38
N TRP A 13 -3.18 -17.22 9.40
CA TRP A 13 -2.96 -16.88 8.00
C TRP A 13 -4.25 -16.46 7.28
N GLN A 14 -5.41 -16.85 7.81
CA GLN A 14 -6.73 -16.45 7.29
C GLN A 14 -7.38 -15.32 8.10
N ASN A 15 -6.74 -14.91 9.19
CA ASN A 15 -7.09 -13.73 9.98
C ASN A 15 -5.80 -13.06 10.51
N PRO A 16 -5.02 -12.41 9.63
CA PRO A 16 -3.72 -11.87 9.98
C PRO A 16 -3.79 -10.77 11.02
N THR A 17 -2.75 -10.69 11.85
CA THR A 17 -2.48 -9.57 12.75
C THR A 17 -1.33 -8.74 12.20
N ALA A 18 -1.04 -7.59 12.83
CA ALA A 18 0.15 -6.81 12.53
C ALA A 18 1.45 -7.63 12.62
N ASP A 19 1.57 -8.50 13.63
CA ASP A 19 2.73 -9.38 13.78
C ASP A 19 2.84 -10.40 12.64
N THR A 20 1.71 -11.00 12.22
CA THR A 20 1.68 -11.90 11.06
C THR A 20 2.19 -11.18 9.81
N LEU A 21 1.72 -9.96 9.55
CA LEU A 21 2.16 -9.16 8.41
C LEU A 21 3.65 -8.82 8.51
N ARG A 22 4.11 -8.31 9.65
CA ARG A 22 5.52 -7.96 9.87
C ARG A 22 6.44 -9.14 9.57
N LEU A 23 6.09 -10.33 10.08
CA LEU A 23 6.85 -11.55 9.86
C LEU A 23 6.81 -11.98 8.39
N ALA A 24 5.66 -11.87 7.72
CA ALA A 24 5.55 -12.13 6.29
C ALA A 24 6.50 -11.21 5.49
N TYR A 25 6.51 -9.90 5.74
CA TYR A 25 7.42 -8.96 5.07
C TYR A 25 8.89 -9.26 5.34
N MET A 26 9.25 -9.66 6.56
CA MET A 26 10.61 -10.11 6.89
C MET A 26 11.05 -11.32 6.04
N HIS A 27 10.10 -12.17 5.64
CA HIS A 27 10.33 -13.32 4.77
C HIS A 27 10.06 -13.04 3.28
N GLY A 28 9.78 -11.78 2.91
CA GLY A 28 9.49 -11.38 1.52
C GLY A 28 8.12 -11.82 1.01
N ALA A 29 7.23 -12.25 1.91
CA ALA A 29 5.84 -12.59 1.62
C ALA A 29 4.92 -11.38 1.82
N PHE A 30 3.79 -11.36 1.12
CA PHE A 30 2.72 -10.38 1.31
C PHE A 30 1.36 -11.02 1.06
N PRO A 31 0.31 -10.56 1.77
CA PRO A 31 -1.03 -11.13 1.63
C PRO A 31 -1.80 -10.51 0.46
N MET A 32 -2.74 -11.26 -0.11
CA MET A 32 -3.82 -10.72 -0.93
C MET A 32 -5.10 -11.51 -0.62
N HIS A 33 -6.22 -10.83 -0.39
CA HIS A 33 -7.53 -11.47 -0.33
C HIS A 33 -8.00 -11.83 -1.73
N ASP A 34 -8.52 -13.04 -1.88
CA ASP A 34 -9.25 -13.49 -3.05
C ASP A 34 -10.76 -13.36 -2.77
N PRO A 35 -11.48 -12.44 -3.43
CA PRO A 35 -12.89 -12.22 -3.19
C PRO A 35 -13.79 -13.37 -3.68
N ASP A 36 -13.32 -14.21 -4.61
CA ASP A 36 -14.11 -15.33 -5.14
C ASP A 36 -14.15 -16.50 -4.15
N ASP A 37 -13.02 -16.78 -3.51
CA ASP A 37 -12.84 -17.91 -2.58
C ASP A 37 -12.90 -17.51 -1.08
N ASP A 38 -12.95 -16.21 -0.78
CA ASP A 38 -12.88 -15.61 0.56
C ASP A 38 -11.67 -16.05 1.41
N VAL A 39 -10.52 -16.20 0.74
CA VAL A 39 -9.27 -16.64 1.36
C VAL A 39 -8.19 -15.58 1.24
N ILE A 40 -7.31 -15.52 2.23
CA ILE A 40 -6.09 -14.72 2.16
C ILE A 40 -4.96 -15.63 1.64
N GLY A 41 -4.51 -15.34 0.43
CA GLY A 41 -3.32 -15.93 -0.17
C GLY A 41 -2.05 -15.20 0.27
N TRP A 42 -0.92 -15.91 0.31
CA TRP A 42 0.37 -15.35 0.72
C TRP A 42 1.42 -15.61 -0.35
N TYR A 43 2.06 -14.56 -0.84
CA TYR A 43 2.79 -14.61 -2.10
C TYR A 43 4.26 -14.21 -1.94
N THR A 44 5.15 -15.01 -2.52
CA THR A 44 6.60 -14.75 -2.62
C THR A 44 7.04 -14.85 -4.09
N PRO A 45 6.68 -13.88 -4.95
CA PRO A 45 6.92 -13.98 -6.38
C PRO A 45 8.42 -13.99 -6.70
N ASN A 46 8.79 -14.82 -7.67
CA ASN A 46 10.12 -14.90 -8.23
C ASN A 46 10.03 -14.91 -9.76
N PRO A 47 10.48 -13.85 -10.46
CA PRO A 47 11.17 -12.66 -9.92
C PRO A 47 10.25 -11.69 -9.16
N ARG A 48 10.82 -10.92 -8.21
CA ARG A 48 10.12 -9.86 -7.48
C ARG A 48 10.27 -8.52 -8.20
N GLY A 49 9.16 -7.80 -8.40
CA GLY A 49 9.20 -6.41 -8.87
C GLY A 49 9.78 -5.49 -7.80
N VAL A 50 10.79 -4.69 -8.15
CA VAL A 50 11.42 -3.70 -7.28
C VAL A 50 11.62 -2.40 -8.04
N ILE A 51 11.58 -1.27 -7.32
CA ILE A 51 11.91 0.06 -7.84
C ILE A 51 13.20 0.51 -7.17
N PRO A 52 14.36 0.46 -7.87
CA PRO A 52 15.61 0.97 -7.33
C PRO A 52 15.53 2.49 -7.12
N LEU A 53 15.90 2.96 -5.92
CA LEU A 53 15.81 4.38 -5.57
C LEU A 53 16.89 5.22 -6.30
N ASP A 54 18.06 4.63 -6.54
CA ASP A 54 19.19 5.24 -7.26
C ASP A 54 18.92 5.41 -8.76
N ALA A 55 18.04 4.59 -9.33
CA ALA A 55 17.65 4.63 -10.74
C ALA A 55 16.18 5.06 -10.95
N PHE A 56 15.54 5.70 -9.96
CA PHE A 56 14.14 6.10 -10.06
C PHE A 56 13.89 7.12 -11.17
N HIS A 57 13.27 6.68 -12.26
CA HIS A 57 12.98 7.50 -13.42
C HIS A 57 11.64 8.22 -13.29
N ILE A 58 11.67 9.56 -13.33
CA ILE A 58 10.46 10.40 -13.41
C ILE A 58 10.26 10.85 -14.86
N PRO A 59 9.20 10.38 -15.55
CA PRO A 59 8.90 10.84 -16.90
C PRO A 59 8.73 12.36 -16.96
N LYS A 60 9.18 13.00 -18.05
CA LYS A 60 9.14 14.46 -18.23
C LYS A 60 7.77 15.10 -17.93
N ASN A 61 6.67 14.44 -18.31
CA ASN A 61 5.32 14.93 -18.08
C ASN A 61 4.91 14.82 -16.61
N LEU A 62 5.27 13.72 -15.94
CA LEU A 62 5.05 13.57 -14.50
C LEU A 62 5.86 14.61 -13.72
N GLY A 63 7.13 14.83 -14.08
CA GLY A 63 7.95 15.85 -13.45
C GLY A 63 7.38 17.27 -13.63
N ARG A 64 6.72 17.56 -14.77
CA ARG A 64 5.96 18.81 -14.95
C ARG A 64 4.75 18.87 -14.02
N ALA A 65 4.00 17.78 -13.88
CA ALA A 65 2.85 17.72 -12.99
C ALA A 65 3.24 17.92 -11.52
N VAL A 66 4.31 17.27 -11.05
CA VAL A 66 4.86 17.45 -9.68
C VAL A 66 5.16 18.93 -9.42
N ARG A 67 5.86 19.61 -10.32
CA ARG A 67 6.23 21.03 -10.16
C ARG A 67 5.07 22.01 -10.16
N ARG A 68 3.87 21.60 -10.60
CA ARG A 68 2.69 22.47 -10.53
C ARG A 68 2.17 22.63 -9.11
N ASN A 69 2.51 21.70 -8.21
CA ASN A 69 2.04 21.69 -6.81
C ASN A 69 0.51 21.85 -6.73
N ASP A 70 -0.23 21.14 -7.60
CA ASP A 70 -1.70 21.19 -7.63
C ASP A 70 -2.35 20.46 -6.43
N PHE A 71 -1.55 19.76 -5.63
CA PHE A 71 -1.96 18.97 -4.48
C PHE A 71 -1.14 19.38 -3.25
N GLU A 72 -1.80 19.44 -2.10
CA GLU A 72 -1.12 19.40 -0.82
C GLU A 72 -0.76 17.95 -0.51
N ILE A 73 0.53 17.66 -0.36
CA ILE A 73 0.99 16.31 -0.05
C ILE A 73 1.15 16.19 1.46
N ARG A 74 0.48 15.20 2.03
CA ARG A 74 0.55 14.85 3.46
C ARG A 74 1.01 13.41 3.62
N ALA A 75 1.51 13.08 4.80
CA ALA A 75 1.88 11.74 5.17
C ALA A 75 1.21 11.38 6.50
N ASP A 76 0.73 10.14 6.60
CA ASP A 76 0.23 9.55 7.84
C ASP A 76 -0.93 10.33 8.50
N THR A 77 -1.74 11.06 7.70
CA THR A 77 -2.90 11.81 8.21
C THR A 77 -4.23 11.13 7.90
N ALA A 78 -4.25 10.20 6.94
CA ALA A 78 -5.47 9.53 6.50
C ALA A 78 -5.24 8.08 6.02
N PHE A 79 -4.40 7.32 6.73
CA PHE A 79 -4.00 5.95 6.34
C PHE A 79 -5.17 5.03 6.01
N VAL A 80 -6.15 4.90 6.92
CA VAL A 80 -7.33 4.05 6.72
C VAL A 80 -8.16 4.51 5.52
N ALA A 81 -8.31 5.82 5.31
CA ALA A 81 -9.04 6.34 4.15
C ALA A 81 -8.31 6.05 2.83
N VAL A 82 -6.97 6.10 2.82
CA VAL A 82 -6.17 5.69 1.67
C VAL A 82 -6.37 4.20 1.36
N MET A 83 -6.35 3.33 2.38
CA MET A 83 -6.63 1.90 2.18
C MET A 83 -8.04 1.66 1.64
N GLN A 84 -9.05 2.33 2.21
CA GLN A 84 -10.44 2.23 1.76
C GLN A 84 -10.60 2.64 0.30
N HIS A 85 -10.01 3.77 -0.12
CA HIS A 85 -10.01 4.15 -1.54
C HIS A 85 -9.22 3.18 -2.42
N CYS A 86 -8.11 2.60 -1.92
CA CYS A 86 -7.40 1.53 -2.61
C CYS A 86 -8.21 0.23 -2.71
N ALA A 87 -9.26 0.08 -1.89
CA ALA A 87 -10.20 -1.02 -1.85
C ALA A 87 -11.54 -0.69 -2.54
N GLU A 88 -11.66 0.41 -3.29
CA GLU A 88 -12.88 0.69 -4.05
C GLU A 88 -12.91 -0.08 -5.38
N GLN A 89 -14.04 -0.67 -5.74
CA GLN A 89 -14.22 -1.25 -7.07
C GLN A 89 -14.10 -0.17 -8.14
N THR A 90 -13.48 -0.52 -9.27
CA THR A 90 -13.39 0.37 -10.44
C THR A 90 -13.88 -0.39 -11.67
N PRO A 91 -14.27 0.29 -12.76
CA PRO A 91 -14.69 -0.40 -13.99
C PRO A 91 -13.64 -1.39 -14.54
N ASP A 92 -12.37 -1.19 -14.22
CA ASP A 92 -11.24 -2.05 -14.62
C ASP A 92 -10.86 -3.10 -13.55
N ARG A 93 -11.58 -3.14 -12.41
CA ARG A 93 -11.26 -3.99 -11.25
C ARG A 93 -12.54 -4.41 -10.50
N ASP A 94 -12.98 -5.65 -10.77
CA ASP A 94 -14.22 -6.25 -10.23
C ASP A 94 -14.14 -6.74 -8.77
N GLY A 95 -12.97 -6.66 -8.13
CA GLY A 95 -12.79 -7.06 -6.73
C GLY A 95 -11.53 -6.45 -6.13
N THR A 96 -11.45 -6.37 -4.81
CA THR A 96 -10.31 -5.74 -4.15
C THR A 96 -9.70 -6.74 -3.20
N TRP A 97 -8.38 -6.81 -3.23
CA TRP A 97 -7.61 -7.73 -2.41
C TRP A 97 -7.50 -7.28 -0.94
N ILE A 98 -8.19 -6.21 -0.55
CA ILE A 98 -8.20 -5.66 0.80
C ILE A 98 -9.60 -5.88 1.36
N ASP A 99 -9.72 -6.82 2.29
CA ASP A 99 -10.92 -6.99 3.10
C ASP A 99 -10.73 -6.40 4.50
N ASP A 100 -11.75 -6.52 5.35
CA ASP A 100 -11.71 -5.97 6.72
C ASP A 100 -10.60 -6.59 7.57
N ARG A 101 -10.25 -7.87 7.34
CA ARG A 101 -9.18 -8.56 8.08
C ARG A 101 -7.84 -7.90 7.79
N LEU A 102 -7.53 -7.71 6.50
CA LEU A 102 -6.30 -7.03 6.09
C LEU A 102 -6.31 -5.56 6.52
N LEU A 103 -7.43 -4.85 6.33
CA LEU A 103 -7.57 -3.46 6.76
C LEU A 103 -7.20 -3.29 8.24
N ASN A 104 -7.74 -4.13 9.13
CA ASN A 104 -7.44 -4.09 10.55
C ASN A 104 -5.96 -4.37 10.84
N ALA A 105 -5.37 -5.36 10.18
CA ALA A 105 -3.96 -5.72 10.36
C ALA A 105 -3.01 -4.60 9.91
N TYR A 106 -3.26 -3.97 8.77
CA TYR A 106 -2.47 -2.83 8.29
C TYR A 106 -2.71 -1.56 9.13
N ALA A 107 -3.93 -1.32 9.60
CA ALA A 107 -4.22 -0.22 10.50
C ALA A 107 -3.44 -0.34 11.81
N GLN A 108 -3.34 -1.56 12.37
CA GLN A 108 -2.50 -1.81 13.53
C GLN A 108 -1.01 -1.63 13.19
N LEU A 109 -0.53 -2.07 12.02
CA LEU A 109 0.85 -1.79 11.59
C LEU A 109 1.14 -0.29 11.49
N PHE A 110 0.17 0.51 11.05
CA PHE A 110 0.28 1.96 10.99
C PHE A 110 0.38 2.56 12.39
N GLU A 111 -0.46 2.14 13.33
CA GLU A 111 -0.37 2.54 14.75
C GLU A 111 0.97 2.17 15.37
N ASP A 112 1.53 1.01 15.00
CA ASP A 112 2.83 0.52 15.44
C ASP A 112 4.02 1.24 14.75
N GLY A 113 3.75 2.16 13.82
CA GLY A 113 4.75 2.94 13.08
C GLY A 113 5.50 2.16 12.00
N ASN A 114 4.93 1.06 11.50
CA ASN A 114 5.53 0.20 10.46
C ASN A 114 4.80 0.29 9.12
N ALA A 115 3.61 0.89 9.05
CA ALA A 115 2.94 1.21 7.79
C ALA A 115 2.73 2.72 7.67
N HIS A 116 2.72 3.22 6.44
CA HIS A 116 2.63 4.65 6.15
C HIS A 116 1.77 4.94 4.93
N SER A 117 1.16 6.12 4.89
CA SER A 117 0.43 6.65 3.74
C SER A 117 1.05 7.93 3.22
N ILE A 118 1.02 8.11 1.90
CA ILE A 118 1.30 9.39 1.23
C ILE A 118 0.06 9.82 0.48
N GLU A 119 -0.42 11.01 0.78
CA GLU A 119 -1.77 11.47 0.44
C GLU A 119 -1.70 12.73 -0.42
N ALA A 120 -2.50 12.78 -1.47
CA ALA A 120 -2.68 13.96 -2.30
C ALA A 120 -4.03 14.60 -2.02
N TRP A 121 -4.00 15.82 -1.47
CA TRP A 121 -5.17 16.59 -1.11
C TRP A 121 -5.39 17.76 -2.08
N ARG A 122 -6.65 18.00 -2.46
CA ARG A 122 -7.07 19.21 -3.16
C ARG A 122 -8.14 19.90 -2.31
N GLY A 123 -7.73 20.95 -1.60
CA GLY A 123 -8.54 21.48 -0.50
C GLY A 123 -8.75 20.37 0.53
N ASP A 124 -10.00 20.15 0.95
CA ASP A 124 -10.35 19.11 1.92
C ASP A 124 -10.61 17.74 1.28
N ALA A 125 -10.47 17.61 -0.04
CA ALA A 125 -10.70 16.35 -0.74
C ALA A 125 -9.42 15.53 -0.87
N LEU A 126 -9.45 14.29 -0.38
CA LEU A 126 -8.43 13.28 -0.64
C LEU A 126 -8.63 12.73 -2.07
N VAL A 127 -7.75 13.10 -2.99
CA VAL A 127 -7.92 12.84 -4.44
C VAL A 127 -6.93 11.79 -4.98
N GLY A 128 -6.06 11.28 -4.13
CA GLY A 128 -5.21 10.14 -4.42
C GLY A 128 -4.28 9.84 -3.27
N GLY A 129 -3.60 8.70 -3.36
CA GLY A 129 -2.66 8.29 -2.35
C GLY A 129 -2.05 6.95 -2.64
N LEU A 130 -1.11 6.57 -1.79
CA LEU A 130 -0.56 5.23 -1.70
C LEU A 130 -0.33 4.90 -0.23
N TYR A 131 -0.31 3.61 0.08
CA TYR A 131 0.13 3.13 1.38
C TYR A 131 1.14 2.01 1.21
N GLY A 132 1.90 1.74 2.26
CA GLY A 132 2.85 0.64 2.25
C GLY A 132 3.45 0.37 3.61
N VAL A 133 4.25 -0.71 3.66
CA VAL A 133 4.95 -1.15 4.88
C VAL A 133 6.42 -0.77 4.79
N HIS A 134 6.93 -0.13 5.83
CA HIS A 134 8.33 0.18 6.00
C HIS A 134 9.00 -0.89 6.87
N LEU A 135 10.06 -1.49 6.37
CA LEU A 135 10.86 -2.45 7.12
C LEU A 135 12.34 -2.29 6.77
N GLY A 136 13.10 -1.76 7.73
CA GLY A 136 14.54 -1.56 7.58
C GLY A 136 14.87 -0.55 6.48
N GLY A 137 15.56 -0.97 5.44
CA GLY A 137 15.93 -0.10 4.30
C GLY A 137 14.96 -0.17 3.12
N ALA A 138 13.82 -0.83 3.27
CA ALA A 138 12.86 -1.07 2.19
C ALA A 138 11.47 -0.54 2.53
N PHE A 139 10.79 -0.06 1.49
CA PHE A 139 9.37 0.27 1.52
C PHE A 139 8.61 -0.63 0.55
N PHE A 140 7.66 -1.39 1.08
CA PHE A 140 6.79 -2.28 0.33
C PHE A 140 5.54 -1.49 -0.06
N GLY A 141 5.50 -1.00 -1.30
CA GLY A 141 4.34 -0.29 -1.83
C GLY A 141 3.19 -1.26 -2.06
N GLU A 142 2.15 -1.14 -1.24
CA GLU A 142 1.03 -2.08 -1.20
C GLU A 142 -0.01 -1.75 -2.27
N SER A 143 -0.57 -0.55 -2.19
CA SER A 143 -1.54 -0.09 -3.19
C SER A 143 -1.48 1.41 -3.37
N MET A 144 -2.15 1.87 -4.41
CA MET A 144 -2.32 3.28 -4.69
C MET A 144 -3.61 3.54 -5.45
N PHE A 145 -4.17 4.74 -5.30
CA PHE A 145 -5.37 5.18 -6.00
C PHE A 145 -5.24 6.61 -6.49
N SER A 146 -6.01 6.95 -7.50
CA SER A 146 -6.22 8.32 -7.97
C SER A 146 -7.69 8.50 -8.29
N ARG A 147 -8.22 9.71 -8.05
CA ARG A 147 -9.59 10.09 -8.40
C ARG A 147 -9.60 11.22 -9.43
N PRO A 148 -9.41 10.92 -10.74
CA PRO A 148 -9.39 11.94 -11.78
C PRO A 148 -10.67 12.77 -11.87
N ASP A 149 -11.81 12.16 -11.56
CA ASP A 149 -13.14 12.79 -11.44
C ASP A 149 -13.18 13.88 -10.37
N ALA A 150 -12.48 13.66 -9.25
CA ALA A 150 -12.29 14.64 -8.18
C ALA A 150 -11.09 15.58 -8.44
N GLY A 151 -10.51 15.54 -9.64
CA GLY A 151 -9.36 16.36 -10.02
C GLY A 151 -7.99 15.80 -9.63
N GLY A 152 -7.94 14.55 -9.15
CA GLY A 152 -6.74 13.80 -8.77
C GLY A 152 -5.94 13.20 -9.94
N THR A 153 -5.94 13.83 -11.11
CA THR A 153 -5.16 13.34 -12.26
C THR A 153 -3.68 13.28 -11.91
N ASN A 154 -3.07 12.10 -12.04
CA ASN A 154 -1.70 11.77 -11.63
C ASN A 154 -1.43 11.78 -10.12
N ALA A 155 -2.44 11.87 -9.25
CA ALA A 155 -2.25 11.99 -7.81
C ALA A 155 -1.39 10.87 -7.21
N SER A 156 -1.70 9.59 -7.45
CA SER A 156 -0.89 8.46 -6.93
C SER A 156 0.55 8.47 -7.43
N LYS A 157 0.76 8.84 -8.70
CA LYS A 157 2.10 8.92 -9.30
C LYS A 157 2.91 10.06 -8.66
N ILE A 158 2.24 11.16 -8.31
CA ILE A 158 2.86 12.27 -7.58
C ILE A 158 3.17 11.83 -6.15
N CYS A 159 2.25 11.15 -5.44
CA CYS A 159 2.53 10.57 -4.13
C CYS A 159 3.76 9.64 -4.16
N LEU A 160 3.91 8.80 -5.19
CA LEU A 160 5.09 7.96 -5.35
C LEU A 160 6.38 8.76 -5.54
N VAL A 161 6.33 9.86 -6.29
CA VAL A 161 7.49 10.75 -6.43
C VAL A 161 7.88 11.36 -5.09
N HIS A 162 6.92 11.81 -4.29
CA HIS A 162 7.16 12.38 -2.95
C HIS A 162 7.57 11.33 -1.91
N LEU A 163 7.14 10.08 -2.05
CA LEU A 163 7.64 8.99 -1.22
C LEU A 163 9.15 8.76 -1.45
N VAL A 164 9.59 8.89 -2.70
CA VAL A 164 10.97 8.58 -3.10
C VAL A 164 11.92 9.78 -2.91
N ARG A 165 11.43 11.03 -2.78
CA ARG A 165 12.25 12.26 -2.86
C ARG A 165 12.01 13.27 -1.76
#